data_AF-M6WA76-F1
#
_entry.id   AF-M6WA76-F1
#
_cell.length_a   1.000
_cell.length_b   1.000
_cell.length_c   1.000
_cell.angle_alpha   90.00
_cell.angle_beta   90.00
_cell.angle_gamma   90.00
#
_symmetry.space_group_name_H-M   'P 1'
#
loop_
_entity.id
_entity.type
_entity.pdbx_description
1 polymer ?
#
loop_
_entity_poly.entity_id
_entity_poly.type
_entity_poly.pdbx_seq_one_letter_code
_entity_poly.pdbx_strand_id
1 'polypeptide(L)'
;MDLQLYVVDERGIVIYDSEGIRKGLDYSKKNDVYLTLQGKYGARSSPLTISESDKGLFIAAPIRKNGKIIGAVTVIKPKKV
;
A
#
# COMPACT_ATOMS: atom_id res chain seq x y z
N MET A 1 -15.26 -7.94 8.78
CA MET A 1 -14.44 -7.48 7.64
C MET A 1 -13.09 -7.19 8.23
N ASP A 2 -12.09 -7.99 7.90
CA ASP A 2 -10.72 -7.72 8.32
C ASP A 2 -10.09 -6.78 7.29
N LEU A 3 -9.75 -5.57 7.73
CA LEU A 3 -9.12 -4.56 6.90
C LEU A 3 -7.63 -4.89 6.78
N GLN A 4 -7.19 -5.33 5.60
CA GLN A 4 -5.77 -5.54 5.36
C GLN A 4 -5.06 -4.21 5.14
N LEU A 5 -3.86 -4.07 5.69
CA LEU A 5 -3.04 -2.88 5.50
C LEU A 5 -1.55 -3.18 5.54
N TYR A 6 -0.76 -2.35 4.87
CA TYR A 6 0.70 -2.34 5.01
C TYR A 6 1.23 -0.91 5.13
N VAL A 7 2.42 -0.80 5.72
CA VAL A 7 3.17 0.45 5.87
C VAL A 7 4.51 0.32 5.17
N VAL A 8 4.89 1.36 4.42
CA VAL A 8 6.20 1.49 3.78
C VAL A 8 7.01 2.64 4.37
N ASP A 9 8.34 2.51 4.34
CA ASP A 9 9.28 3.61 4.62
C ASP A 9 9.33 4.62 3.46
N GLU A 10 10.15 5.67 3.58
CA GLU A 10 10.29 6.71 2.56
C GLU A 10 10.89 6.21 1.24
N ARG A 11 11.50 5.02 1.22
CA ARG A 11 12.03 4.37 0.02
C ARG A 11 11.01 3.46 -0.64
N GLY A 12 9.85 3.25 -0.02
CA GLY A 12 8.81 2.33 -0.51
C GLY A 12 9.01 0.88 -0.08
N ILE A 13 9.88 0.60 0.91
CA ILE A 13 10.07 -0.74 1.46
C ILE A 13 9.02 -1.02 2.52
N VAL A 14 8.34 -2.17 2.44
CA VAL A 14 7.33 -2.57 3.41
C VAL A 14 7.96 -2.87 4.78
N ILE A 15 7.63 -2.08 5.79
CA ILE A 15 8.12 -2.23 7.18
C ILE A 15 7.11 -2.94 8.08
N TYR A 16 5.83 -2.92 7.72
CA TYR A 16 4.74 -3.61 8.40
C TYR A 16 3.69 -4.08 7.39
N ASP A 17 3.10 -5.26 7.63
CA ASP A 17 2.01 -5.83 6.84
C ASP A 17 1.11 -6.62 7.78
N SER A 18 -0.21 -6.39 7.75
CA SER A 18 -1.17 -7.06 8.65
C SER A 18 -1.21 -8.56 8.44
N GLU A 19 -0.96 -9.02 7.21
CA GLU A 19 -0.96 -10.44 6.84
C GLU A 19 0.42 -11.08 7.04
N GLY A 20 1.46 -10.29 7.30
CA GLY A 20 2.84 -10.77 7.47
C GLY A 20 3.53 -11.29 6.21
N ILE A 21 2.92 -11.18 5.03
CA ILE A 21 3.44 -11.77 3.78
C ILE A 21 4.26 -10.79 2.94
N ARG A 22 4.15 -9.47 3.19
CA ARG A 22 4.75 -8.43 2.33
C ARG A 22 5.99 -7.75 2.92
N LYS A 23 6.34 -8.03 4.17
CA LYS A 23 7.44 -7.33 4.88
C LYS A 23 8.77 -7.50 4.13
N GLY A 24 9.48 -6.39 3.95
CA GLY A 24 10.77 -6.34 3.24
C GLY A 24 10.67 -6.21 1.71
N LEU A 25 9.48 -6.32 1.12
CA LEU A 25 9.32 -6.13 -0.32
C LEU A 25 9.47 -4.66 -0.72
N ASP A 26 10.05 -4.43 -1.90
CA ASP A 26 10.14 -3.10 -2.52
C ASP A 26 8.86 -2.80 -3.31
N TYR A 27 8.04 -1.89 -2.76
CA TYR A 27 6.81 -1.40 -3.38
C TYR A 27 6.96 0.04 -3.90
N SER A 28 8.18 0.57 -4.01
CA SER A 28 8.47 1.93 -4.51
C SER A 28 7.82 2.26 -5.86
N LYS A 29 7.54 1.24 -6.69
CA LYS A 29 6.91 1.37 -8.02
C LYS A 29 5.41 1.06 -8.04
N LYS A 30 4.80 0.67 -6.93
CA LYS A 30 3.35 0.46 -6.87
C LYS A 30 2.66 1.82 -6.81
N ASN A 31 1.68 2.08 -7.69
CA ASN A 31 1.10 3.42 -7.84
C ASN A 31 0.50 4.01 -6.56
N ASP A 32 -0.07 3.19 -5.68
CA ASP A 32 -0.53 3.61 -4.36
C ASP A 32 0.62 4.14 -3.49
N VAL A 33 1.78 3.49 -3.52
CA VAL A 33 2.98 3.90 -2.78
C VAL A 33 3.69 5.06 -3.49
N TYR A 34 4.04 4.90 -4.77
CA TYR A 34 4.80 5.86 -5.56
C TYR A 34 4.16 7.24 -5.53
N LEU A 35 2.86 7.34 -5.86
CA LEU A 35 2.17 8.63 -5.92
C LEU A 35 2.05 9.26 -4.52
N THR A 36 1.77 8.45 -3.49
CA THR A 36 1.63 8.91 -2.11
C THR A 36 2.94 9.47 -1.55
N LEU A 37 4.08 8.81 -1.81
CA LEU A 37 5.39 9.30 -1.41
C LEU A 37 5.78 10.60 -2.13
N GLN A 38 5.19 10.87 -3.29
CA GLN A 38 5.31 12.15 -4.02
C GLN A 38 4.27 13.20 -3.58
N GLY A 39 3.49 12.94 -2.52
CA GLY A 39 2.47 13.84 -2.01
C GLY A 39 1.20 13.93 -2.86
N LYS A 40 0.98 12.97 -3.77
CA LYS A 40 -0.21 12.87 -4.62
C LYS A 40 -1.16 11.81 -4.08
N TYR A 41 -2.39 11.76 -4.59
CA TYR A 41 -3.32 10.68 -4.29
C TYR A 41 -2.81 9.36 -4.90
N GLY A 42 -2.46 8.40 -4.05
CA GLY A 42 -2.03 7.07 -4.47
C GLY A 42 -3.15 6.04 -4.35
N ALA A 43 -3.50 5.43 -5.48
CA ALA A 43 -4.39 4.29 -5.52
C ALA A 43 -4.05 3.35 -6.68
N ARG A 44 -4.43 2.07 -6.54
CA ARG A 44 -4.42 1.10 -7.65
C ARG A 44 -5.48 0.02 -7.47
N SER A 45 -5.87 -0.60 -8.58
CA SER A 45 -6.59 -1.88 -8.58
C SER A 45 -5.64 -2.97 -9.07
N SER A 46 -5.54 -4.07 -8.32
CA SER A 46 -4.67 -5.21 -8.69
C SER A 46 -5.21 -6.51 -8.12
N PRO A 47 -4.87 -7.68 -8.68
CA PRO A 47 -5.17 -8.97 -8.08
C PRO A 47 -4.66 -9.05 -6.62
N LEU A 48 -5.41 -9.73 -5.75
CA LEU A 48 -5.00 -9.97 -4.35
C LEU A 48 -3.95 -11.08 -4.27
N THR A 49 -4.09 -12.11 -5.10
CA THR A 49 -3.15 -13.23 -5.22
C THR A 49 -2.94 -13.59 -6.69
N ILE A 50 -1.94 -14.42 -7.00
CA ILE A 50 -1.63 -14.86 -8.37
C ILE A 50 -2.73 -15.78 -8.93
N SER A 51 -3.41 -16.51 -8.05
CA SER A 51 -4.40 -17.53 -8.41
C SER A 51 -5.85 -17.03 -8.41
N GLU A 52 -6.13 -15.85 -7.87
CA GLU A 52 -7.50 -15.35 -7.72
C GLU A 52 -7.87 -14.33 -8.80
N SER A 53 -9.11 -14.45 -9.29
CA SER A 53 -9.77 -13.44 -10.13
C SER A 53 -10.11 -12.15 -9.37
N ASP A 54 -10.08 -12.19 -8.04
CA ASP A 54 -10.51 -11.10 -7.18
C ASP A 54 -9.49 -9.97 -7.16
N LYS A 55 -9.97 -8.76 -7.46
CA LYS A 55 -9.17 -7.54 -7.44
C LYS A 55 -9.30 -6.85 -6.08
N GLY A 56 -8.19 -6.42 -5.52
CA GLY A 56 -8.14 -5.48 -4.41
C GLY A 56 -8.08 -4.04 -4.90
N LEU A 57 -8.76 -3.14 -4.20
CA LEU A 57 -8.51 -1.71 -4.28
C LEU A 57 -7.52 -1.33 -3.19
N PHE A 58 -6.38 -0.77 -3.59
CA PHE A 58 -5.31 -0.32 -2.71
C PHE A 58 -5.36 1.21 -2.68
N ILE A 59 -5.50 1.80 -1.50
CA ILE A 59 -5.56 3.25 -1.32
C ILE A 59 -4.57 3.62 -0.22
N ALA A 60 -3.71 4.59 -0.51
CA ALA A 60 -2.66 4.99 0.41
C ALA A 60 -2.83 6.43 0.90
N ALA A 61 -2.36 6.66 2.14
CA ALA A 61 -2.24 7.96 2.76
C ALA A 61 -0.80 8.18 3.23
N PRO A 62 -0.26 9.41 3.08
CA PRO A 62 1.12 9.71 3.46
C PRO A 62 1.26 9.83 4.97
N ILE A 63 2.33 9.25 5.52
CA ILE A 63 2.75 9.45 6.91
C ILE A 63 3.70 10.63 6.94
N ARG A 64 3.40 11.63 7.77
CA ARG A 64 4.17 12.88 7.84
C ARG A 64 4.80 13.08 9.21
N LYS A 65 6.02 13.59 9.20
CA LYS A 65 6.72 14.12 10.38
C LYS A 65 7.30 15.48 10.03
N ASN A 66 6.90 16.52 10.77
CA ASN A 66 7.33 17.90 10.54
C ASN A 66 7.10 18.37 9.08
N GLY A 67 5.94 18.04 8.50
CA GLY A 67 5.60 18.39 7.12
C GLY A 67 6.25 17.53 6.03
N LYS A 68 7.30 16.75 6.36
CA LYS A 68 7.96 15.83 5.42
C LYS A 68 7.22 14.48 5.38
N ILE A 69 7.05 13.93 4.19
CA ILE A 69 6.56 12.56 4.00
C ILE A 69 7.70 11.59 4.34
N ILE A 70 7.45 10.67 5.28
CA ILE A 70 8.43 9.69 5.78
C ILE A 70 7.99 8.24 5.53
N GLY A 71 6.95 8.05 4.73
CA GLY A 71 6.35 6.75 4.47
C GLY A 71 4.90 6.87 4.03
N ALA A 72 4.25 5.72 3.86
CA ALA A 72 2.85 5.66 3.51
C ALA A 72 2.18 4.46 4.17
N VAL A 73 0.90 4.59 4.49
CA VAL A 73 0.04 3.47 4.88
C VAL A 73 -0.93 3.20 3.74
N THR A 74 -1.06 1.93 3.34
CA THR A 74 -2.02 1.49 2.33
C THR A 74 -3.04 0.59 2.97
N VAL A 75 -4.32 0.86 2.72
CA VAL A 75 -5.43 -0.05 3.05
C VAL A 75 -5.87 -0.79 1.80
N ILE A 76 -6.28 -2.04 1.98
CA ILE A 76 -6.72 -2.93 0.90
C ILE A 76 -8.18 -3.27 1.14
N LYS A 77 -9.03 -2.90 0.17
CA LYS A 77 -10.43 -3.32 0.14
C LYS A 77 -10.60 -4.41 -0.91
N PRO A 78 -10.93 -5.65 -0.53
CA PRO A 78 -11.30 -6.68 -1.48
C PRO A 78 -12.51 -6.22 -2.29
N LYS A 79 -12.43 -6.29 -3.63
CA LYS A 79 -13.58 -6.15 -4.50
C LYS A 79 -14.09 -7.56 -4.79
N LYS A 80 -15.08 -8.00 -4.01
CA LYS A 80 -15.89 -9.15 -4.42
C LYS A 80 -16.65 -8.73 -5.67
N VAL A 81 -16.40 -9.43 -6.78
CA VAL A 81 -17.22 -9.31 -7.98
C VAL A 81 -18.46 -10.14 -7.80
#